data_AF-A0A2U1KUW3-F1
#
_entry.id   AF-A0A2U1KUW3-F1
#
_cell.length_a   1.000
_cell.length_b   1.000
_cell.length_c   1.000
_cell.angle_alpha   90.00
_cell.angle_beta   90.00
_cell.angle_gamma   90.00
#
_symmetry.space_group_name_H-M   'P 1'
#
loop_
_entity.id
_entity.type
_entity.pdbx_description
1 polymer ?
#
loop_
_entity_poly.entity_id
_entity_poly.type
_entity_poly.pdbx_seq_one_letter_code
_entity_poly.pdbx_strand_id
1 'polypeptide(L)'
;MEDLFKLHKQVTGPKWAKKIIRGIVMVTCWAMWNVRNKKVFDNTTPKVVDVVALVKSLSFLWLKHRSSFNDIVWKDWAMFPLYML
;
A
#
# COMPACT_ATOMS: atom_id res chain seq x y z
N MET A 1 -11.42 9.35 5.29
CA MET A 1 -10.22 9.10 4.44
C MET A 1 -9.13 10.14 4.65
N GLU A 2 -9.47 11.39 4.95
CA GLU A 2 -8.48 12.47 5.15
C GLU A 2 -7.51 12.20 6.32
N ASP A 3 -8.00 11.57 7.39
CA ASP A 3 -7.16 11.23 8.57
C ASP A 3 -6.12 10.14 8.27
N LEU A 4 -6.48 9.16 7.44
CA LEU A 4 -5.55 8.13 6.95
C LEU A 4 -4.38 8.77 6.20
N PHE A 5 -4.64 9.78 5.35
CA PHE A 5 -3.57 10.49 4.64
C PHE A 5 -2.66 11.28 5.58
N LYS A 6 -3.12 11.66 6.78
CA LYS A 6 -2.31 12.35 7.80
C LYS A 6 -1.43 11.40 8.62
N LEU A 7 -1.64 10.08 8.56
CA LEU A 7 -0.84 9.09 9.32
C LEU A 7 0.67 9.20 9.06
N HIS A 8 1.09 9.51 7.82
CA HIS A 8 2.52 9.68 7.52
C HIS A 8 3.18 10.82 8.32
N LYS A 9 2.41 11.77 8.87
CA LYS A 9 2.92 12.86 9.71
C LYS A 9 3.23 12.39 11.13
N GLN A 10 2.55 11.35 11.60
CA GLN A 10 2.74 10.75 12.92
C GLN A 10 3.91 9.76 12.95
N VAL A 11 4.42 9.35 11.77
CA VAL A 11 5.59 8.48 11.66
C VAL A 11 6.84 9.26 12.07
N THR A 12 7.47 8.84 13.16
CA THR A 12 8.82 9.30 13.51
C THR A 12 9.83 8.48 12.71
N GLY A 13 10.74 9.12 11.99
CA GLY A 13 11.70 8.43 11.13
C GLY A 13 12.20 9.27 9.96
N PRO A 14 13.07 8.69 9.12
CA PRO A 14 13.67 9.41 8.01
C PRO A 14 12.63 9.83 6.95
N LYS A 15 12.93 10.86 6.15
CA LYS A 15 11.98 11.41 5.14
C LYS A 15 11.45 10.34 4.20
N TRP A 16 12.26 9.33 3.92
CA TRP A 16 11.92 8.25 3.02
C TRP A 16 10.92 7.25 3.60
N ALA A 17 11.01 6.94 4.90
CA ALA A 17 10.05 6.12 5.64
C ALA A 17 8.64 6.71 5.56
N LYS A 18 8.53 8.03 5.77
CA LYS A 18 7.28 8.78 5.61
C LYS A 18 6.70 8.67 4.20
N LYS A 19 7.56 8.69 3.17
CA LYS A 19 7.16 8.55 1.76
C LYS A 19 6.62 7.15 1.47
N ILE A 20 7.26 6.10 2.01
CA ILE A 20 6.81 4.72 1.89
C ILE A 20 5.42 4.54 2.51
N ILE A 21 5.25 4.97 3.75
CA ILE A 21 3.98 4.83 4.47
C ILE A 21 2.87 5.62 3.77
N ARG A 22 3.16 6.84 3.32
CA ARG A 22 2.22 7.62 2.50
C ARG A 22 1.82 6.86 1.21
N GLY A 23 2.78 6.24 0.54
CA GLY A 23 2.55 5.39 -0.64
C GLY A 23 1.59 4.24 -0.36
N ILE A 24 1.84 3.48 0.71
CA ILE A 24 0.99 2.35 1.13
C ILE A 24 -0.42 2.83 1.47
N VAL A 25 -0.56 3.93 2.23
CA VAL A 25 -1.87 4.49 2.55
C VAL A 25 -2.64 4.88 1.29
N MET A 26 -1.98 5.55 0.32
CA MET A 26 -2.60 5.89 -0.96
C MET A 26 -3.08 4.65 -1.73
N VAL A 27 -2.23 3.62 -1.82
CA VAL A 27 -2.57 2.34 -2.46
C VAL A 27 -3.73 1.66 -1.74
N THR A 28 -3.75 1.68 -0.41
CA THR A 28 -4.81 1.06 0.40
C THR A 28 -6.15 1.77 0.18
N CYS A 29 -6.17 3.11 0.21
CA CYS A 29 -7.36 3.89 -0.10
C CYS A 29 -7.89 3.60 -1.51
N TRP A 30 -7.00 3.54 -2.50
CA TRP A 30 -7.37 3.19 -3.87
C TRP A 30 -7.90 1.76 -3.98
N ALA A 31 -7.26 0.79 -3.34
CA ALA A 31 -7.69 -0.61 -3.33
C ALA A 31 -9.09 -0.75 -2.70
N MET A 32 -9.34 -0.07 -1.58
CA MET A 32 -10.66 -0.05 -0.94
C MET A 32 -11.74 0.55 -1.87
N TRP A 33 -11.43 1.66 -2.53
CA TRP A 33 -12.34 2.28 -3.50
C TRP A 33 -12.64 1.34 -4.67
N ASN A 34 -11.61 0.71 -5.23
CA ASN A 34 -11.74 -0.24 -6.35
C ASN A 34 -12.58 -1.47 -5.96
N VAL A 35 -12.33 -2.04 -4.78
CA VAL A 35 -13.07 -3.18 -4.24
C VAL A 35 -14.54 -2.82 -4.00
N ARG A 36 -14.81 -1.63 -3.46
CA ARG A 36 -16.19 -1.12 -3.30
C ARG A 36 -16.88 -1.01 -4.66
N ASN A 37 -16.21 -0.47 -5.67
CA ASN A 37 -16.79 -0.34 -7.00
C ASN A 37 -17.08 -1.70 -7.63
N LYS A 38 -16.15 -2.66 -7.57
CA LYS A 38 -16.40 -4.03 -8.05
C LYS A 38 -17.56 -4.71 -7.33
N LYS A 39 -17.76 -4.44 -6.04
CA LYS A 39 -18.93 -4.95 -5.31
C LYS A 39 -20.23 -4.34 -5.83
N VAL A 40 -20.24 -3.04 -6.13
CA VAL A 40 -21.43 -2.30 -6.61
C VAL A 40 -21.77 -2.62 -8.06
N PHE A 41 -20.77 -2.71 -8.94
CA PHE A 41 -20.99 -2.84 -10.39
C PHE A 41 -20.88 -4.28 -10.89
N ASP A 42 -20.07 -5.13 -10.25
CA ASP A 42 -19.78 -6.49 -10.72
C ASP A 42 -20.35 -7.58 -9.79
N ASN A 43 -21.13 -7.22 -8.75
CA ASN A 43 -21.69 -8.14 -7.74
C ASN A 43 -20.65 -9.11 -7.12
N THR A 44 -19.40 -8.67 -7.01
CA THR A 44 -18.33 -9.51 -6.46
C THR A 44 -18.37 -9.55 -4.94
N THR A 45 -17.96 -10.69 -4.36
CA THR A 45 -17.72 -10.86 -2.92
C THR A 45 -16.22 -10.83 -2.63
N PRO A 46 -15.61 -9.66 -2.42
CA PRO A 46 -14.17 -9.54 -2.24
C PRO A 46 -13.72 -10.19 -0.92
N LYS A 47 -12.67 -11.01 -0.97
CA LYS A 47 -12.03 -11.55 0.24
C LYS A 47 -10.98 -10.57 0.73
N VAL A 48 -10.87 -10.43 2.05
CA VAL A 48 -9.85 -9.57 2.68
C VAL A 48 -8.44 -9.94 2.21
N VAL A 49 -8.16 -11.23 2.03
CA VAL A 49 -6.87 -11.74 1.54
C VAL A 49 -6.53 -11.17 0.16
N ASP A 50 -7.50 -11.07 -0.74
CA ASP A 50 -7.28 -10.52 -2.09
C ASP A 50 -6.97 -9.03 -2.04
N VAL A 51 -7.63 -8.29 -1.14
CA VAL A 51 -7.36 -6.86 -0.93
C VAL A 51 -5.96 -6.65 -0.35
N VAL A 52 -5.57 -7.46 0.64
CA VAL A 52 -4.22 -7.40 1.22
C VAL A 52 -3.16 -7.74 0.17
N ALA A 53 -3.39 -8.77 -0.65
CA ALA A 53 -2.49 -9.13 -1.74
C ALA A 53 -2.35 -7.99 -2.75
N LEU A 54 -3.46 -7.35 -3.14
CA LEU A 54 -3.49 -6.19 -4.04
C LEU A 54 -2.71 -5.00 -3.46
N VAL A 55 -2.88 -4.71 -2.17
CA VAL A 55 -2.15 -3.62 -1.51
C VAL A 55 -0.65 -3.93 -1.48
N LYS A 56 -0.25 -5.15 -1.12
CA LYS A 56 1.16 -5.57 -1.10
C LYS A 56 1.80 -5.49 -2.48
N SER A 57 1.13 -6.00 -3.52
CA SER A 57 1.65 -6.01 -4.88
C SER A 57 1.78 -4.61 -5.48
N LEU A 58 0.75 -3.77 -5.33
CA LEU A 58 0.77 -2.41 -5.88
C LEU A 58 1.73 -1.48 -5.14
N SER A 59 1.81 -1.59 -3.82
CA SER A 59 2.78 -0.82 -3.03
C SER A 59 4.21 -1.21 -3.38
N PHE A 60 4.50 -2.51 -3.55
CA PHE A 60 5.79 -2.98 -4.02
C PHE A 60 6.13 -2.42 -5.39
N LEU A 61 5.24 -2.58 -6.38
CA LEU A 61 5.48 -2.12 -7.75
C LEU A 61 5.71 -0.60 -7.80
N TRP A 62 4.91 0.15 -7.05
CA TRP A 62 5.07 1.60 -6.97
C TRP A 62 6.42 1.98 -6.35
N LEU A 63 6.83 1.33 -5.26
CA LEU A 63 8.11 1.62 -4.62
C LEU A 63 9.28 1.22 -5.51
N LYS A 64 9.25 0.01 -6.10
CA LYS A 64 10.34 -0.53 -6.92
C LYS A 64 10.61 0.28 -8.18
N HIS A 65 9.56 0.86 -8.78
CA HIS A 65 9.69 1.54 -10.09
C HIS A 65 9.47 3.06 -10.05
N ARG A 66 8.83 3.60 -9.01
CA ARG A 66 8.51 5.04 -8.92
C ARG A 66 9.08 5.71 -7.67
N SER A 67 9.96 5.04 -6.95
CA SER A 67 10.73 5.63 -5.87
C SER A 67 12.22 5.34 -6.05
N SER A 68 13.06 5.96 -5.21
CA SER A 68 14.51 5.69 -5.20
C SER A 68 14.85 4.32 -4.58
N PHE A 69 13.85 3.56 -4.12
CA PHE A 69 14.03 2.24 -3.51
C PHE A 69 14.04 1.16 -4.58
N ASN A 70 15.14 1.07 -5.33
CA ASN A 70 15.28 0.03 -6.35
C ASN A 70 15.72 -1.32 -5.76
N ASP A 71 16.19 -1.38 -4.51
CA ASP A 71 16.76 -2.60 -3.91
C ASP A 71 15.76 -3.42 -3.07
N ILE A 72 14.49 -3.02 -3.04
CA ILE A 72 13.44 -3.80 -2.37
C ILE A 72 13.24 -5.15 -3.07
N VAL A 73 13.17 -6.19 -2.25
CA VAL A 73 12.99 -7.58 -2.69
C VAL A 73 11.54 -8.00 -2.44
N TRP A 74 10.91 -8.57 -3.47
CA TRP A 74 9.50 -8.97 -3.38
C TRP A 74 9.25 -9.97 -2.25
N LYS A 75 10.13 -10.97 -2.09
CA LYS A 75 9.99 -12.02 -1.07
C LYS A 75 9.89 -11.42 0.33
N ASP A 76 10.80 -10.51 0.66
CA ASP A 76 10.87 -9.87 1.98
C ASP A 76 9.69 -8.91 2.17
N TRP A 77 9.35 -8.15 1.12
CA TRP A 77 8.20 -7.23 1.15
C TRP A 77 6.86 -7.96 1.32
N ALA A 78 6.67 -9.09 0.64
CA ALA A 78 5.44 -9.86 0.69
C ALA A 78 5.23 -10.49 2.08
N MET A 79 6.32 -10.91 2.74
CA MET A 79 6.28 -11.50 4.08
C MET A 79 6.16 -10.42 5.16
N PHE A 80 7.00 -9.40 5.10
CA PHE A 80 7.08 -8.29 6.04
C PHE A 80 7.14 -6.94 5.29
N PRO A 81 5.98 -6.38 4.92
CA PRO A 81 5.95 -5.02 4.39
C PRO A 81 6.58 -4.09 5.42
N LEU A 82 7.46 -3.18 4.97
CA LEU A 82 8.26 -2.29 5.83
C LEU A 82 9.47 -2.95 6.53
N TYR A 83 9.96 -4.14 6.13
CA TYR A 83 11.18 -4.75 6.72
C TYR A 83 12.43 -3.86 6.71
N MET A 84 12.43 -2.85 5.85
CA MET A 84 13.52 -1.89 5.66
C MET A 84 13.49 -0.70 6.63
N LEU A 85 12.38 -0.50 7.36
CA LEU A 85 12.13 0.62 8.28
C LEU A 85 12.75 0.42 9.66
#